data_AF-A0A376VM67-F1
#
_entry.id   AF-A0A376VM67-F1
#
_cell.length_a   1.000
_cell.length_b   1.000
_cell.length_c   1.000
_cell.angle_alpha   90.00
_cell.angle_beta   90.00
_cell.angle_gamma   90.00
#
_symmetry.space_group_name_H-M   'P 1'
#
loop_
_entity.id
_entity.type
_entity.pdbx_description
1 polymer ?
#
loop_
_entity_poly.entity_id
_entity_poly.type
_entity_poly.pdbx_seq_one_letter_code
_entity_poly.pdbx_strand_id
1 'polypeptide(L)'
;MTQAGGNCQVRKKRYRDWKKWGHGRLNVTRSLEESADTFFYQVAYDMGIDRLSEWMGKFGYGHYTGIDLAEERSGNMPTREWKQKRFKKPWYQGDTIPVGIGQGYWTATPIQMSKALMILINDGIVKVPHLLMSTAEDGKQVPWVQPHEPPVGDIHSGYWELAKDGMYGVANRPNGTAHKYFASAPYKIAAKSGTAQVFGLKANETYNAHKNCRAFT
;
A
#
# COMPACT_ATOMS: atom_id res chain seq x y z
N MET A 1 20.55 2.41 -8.62
CA MET A 1 19.69 2.92 -9.71
C MET A 1 19.33 1.73 -10.59
N THR A 2 18.04 1.52 -10.90
CA THR A 2 17.58 0.39 -11.71
C THR A 2 17.04 0.91 -13.05
N GLN A 3 17.40 0.27 -14.17
CA GLN A 3 16.84 0.59 -15.48
C GLN A 3 15.49 -0.14 -15.64
N ALA A 4 14.40 0.62 -15.68
CA ALA A 4 13.04 0.08 -15.80
C ALA A 4 12.52 0.21 -17.23
N GLY A 5 12.63 -0.87 -18.01
CA GLY A 5 11.80 -1.06 -19.21
C GLY A 5 10.34 -1.31 -18.81
N GLY A 6 9.37 -1.15 -19.71
CA GLY A 6 7.93 -1.25 -19.41
C GLY A 6 7.41 -2.61 -18.87
N ASN A 7 8.30 -3.58 -18.61
CA ASN A 7 7.99 -4.88 -18.02
C ASN A 7 9.11 -5.36 -17.07
N CYS A 8 8.75 -6.10 -16.01
CA CYS A 8 9.66 -6.91 -15.20
C CYS A 8 9.49 -8.40 -15.56
N GLN A 9 10.59 -9.14 -15.71
CA GLN A 9 10.55 -10.58 -16.05
C GLN A 9 11.02 -11.43 -14.87
N VAL A 10 10.11 -12.25 -14.34
CA VAL A 10 10.44 -13.25 -13.32
C VAL A 10 10.29 -14.63 -13.96
N ARG A 11 11.43 -15.33 -14.12
CA ARG A 11 11.54 -16.57 -14.91
C ARG A 11 10.99 -16.40 -16.34
N LYS A 12 9.83 -17.00 -16.65
CA LYS A 12 9.16 -16.94 -17.97
C LYS A 12 7.94 -16.01 -18.02
N LYS A 13 7.53 -15.40 -16.89
CA LYS A 13 6.33 -14.55 -16.81
C LYS A 13 6.72 -13.08 -16.77
N ARG A 14 6.08 -12.28 -17.62
CA ARG A 14 6.26 -10.81 -17.68
C ARG A 14 5.16 -10.14 -16.88
N TYR A 15 5.56 -9.23 -16.00
CA TYR A 15 4.68 -8.34 -15.25
C TYR A 15 4.79 -6.96 -15.88
N ARG A 16 3.65 -6.41 -16.33
CA ARG A 16 3.62 -5.15 -17.07
C ARG A 16 3.51 -3.97 -16.12
N ASP A 17 4.16 -2.89 -16.48
CA ASP A 17 3.94 -1.58 -15.87
C ASP A 17 2.69 -0.92 -16.48
N TRP A 18 2.06 0.01 -15.77
CA TRP A 18 1.01 0.84 -16.34
C TRP A 18 1.52 1.71 -17.51
N LYS A 19 2.79 2.12 -17.49
CA LYS A 19 3.42 2.86 -18.58
C LYS A 19 4.04 1.92 -19.62
N LYS A 20 3.42 1.85 -20.80
CA LYS A 20 3.77 0.91 -21.89
C LYS A 20 5.27 0.87 -22.25
N TRP A 21 5.96 2.01 -22.24
CA TRP A 21 7.37 2.13 -22.61
C TRP A 21 8.32 2.21 -21.40
N GLY A 22 7.79 2.09 -20.18
CA GLY A 22 8.54 2.22 -18.94
C GLY A 22 8.85 3.67 -18.56
N HIS A 23 9.50 3.82 -17.41
CA HIS A 23 9.84 5.12 -16.81
C HIS A 23 11.32 5.50 -16.99
N GLY A 24 12.13 4.64 -17.63
CA GLY A 24 13.57 4.84 -17.77
C GLY A 24 14.32 4.46 -16.49
N ARG A 25 15.31 5.25 -16.06
CA ARG A 25 16.00 5.00 -14.78
C ARG A 25 15.10 5.40 -13.62
N LEU A 26 14.95 4.48 -12.66
CA LEU A 26 14.14 4.66 -11.46
C LEU A 26 15.00 4.54 -10.19
N ASN A 27 14.69 5.41 -9.23
CA ASN A 27 15.00 5.28 -7.82
C ASN A 27 13.67 5.28 -7.04
N VAL A 28 13.71 5.03 -5.73
CA VAL A 28 12.48 4.90 -4.92
C VAL A 28 11.60 6.17 -4.95
N THR A 29 12.20 7.36 -4.88
CA THR A 29 11.46 8.64 -4.93
C THR A 29 10.67 8.78 -6.22
N ARG A 30 11.33 8.59 -7.37
CA ARG A 30 10.69 8.67 -8.69
C ARG A 30 9.66 7.56 -8.90
N SER A 31 9.92 6.37 -8.34
CA SER A 31 8.97 5.26 -8.38
C SER A 31 7.71 5.54 -7.56
N LEU A 32 7.81 6.28 -6.46
CA LEU A 32 6.65 6.74 -5.70
C LEU A 32 5.87 7.81 -6.48
N GLU A 33 6.58 8.83 -6.99
CA GLU A 33 6.01 9.94 -7.79
C GLU A 33 5.18 9.48 -8.98
N GLU A 34 5.79 8.61 -9.81
CA GLU A 34 5.20 8.12 -11.05
C GLU A 34 4.45 6.79 -10.83
N SER A 35 4.34 6.32 -9.59
CA SER A 35 3.71 5.04 -9.22
C SER A 35 4.19 3.86 -10.08
N ALA A 36 5.51 3.72 -10.25
CA ALA A 36 6.10 2.78 -11.19
C ALA A 36 6.10 1.34 -10.64
N ASP A 37 5.25 0.49 -11.23
CA ASP A 37 5.05 -0.89 -10.79
C ASP A 37 6.33 -1.73 -10.90
N THR A 38 7.09 -1.52 -11.98
CA THR A 38 8.33 -2.25 -12.29
C THR A 38 9.37 -2.20 -11.19
N PHE A 39 9.49 -1.07 -10.48
CA PHE A 39 10.39 -0.94 -9.35
C PHE A 39 9.91 -1.79 -8.16
N PHE A 40 8.61 -1.73 -7.84
CA PHE A 40 8.05 -2.46 -6.72
C PHE A 40 7.92 -3.97 -6.97
N TYR A 41 7.82 -4.40 -8.23
CA TYR A 41 7.98 -5.81 -8.61
C TYR A 41 9.36 -6.33 -8.23
N GLN A 42 10.42 -5.56 -8.52
CA GLN A 42 11.79 -5.93 -8.16
C GLN A 42 11.97 -5.96 -6.64
N VAL A 43 11.48 -4.94 -5.94
CA VAL A 43 11.53 -4.88 -4.47
C VAL A 43 10.80 -6.08 -3.84
N ALA A 44 9.62 -6.45 -4.34
CA ALA A 44 8.89 -7.62 -3.85
C ALA A 44 9.62 -8.94 -4.13
N TYR A 45 10.26 -9.06 -5.30
CA TYR A 45 11.10 -10.20 -5.63
C TYR A 45 12.28 -10.33 -4.66
N ASP A 46 13.00 -9.24 -4.42
CA ASP A 46 14.21 -9.21 -3.59
C ASP A 46 13.90 -9.39 -2.10
N MET A 47 12.79 -8.83 -1.62
CA MET A 47 12.34 -9.05 -0.24
C MET A 47 11.87 -10.48 -0.01
N GLY A 48 11.16 -11.06 -0.99
CA GLY A 48 10.42 -12.30 -0.82
C GLY A 48 9.16 -12.11 0.03
N ILE A 49 8.23 -13.06 -0.05
CA ILE A 49 6.93 -12.93 0.63
C ILE A 49 7.06 -12.89 2.16
N ASP A 50 8.05 -13.58 2.74
CA ASP A 50 8.15 -13.72 4.19
C ASP A 50 8.46 -12.37 4.85
N ARG A 51 9.50 -11.67 4.38
CA ARG A 51 9.80 -10.30 4.85
C ARG A 51 8.74 -9.30 4.44
N LEU A 52 8.21 -9.38 3.22
CA LEU A 52 7.17 -8.45 2.75
C LEU A 52 5.92 -8.53 3.63
N SER A 53 5.41 -9.73 3.89
CA SER A 53 4.23 -9.94 4.73
C SER A 53 4.48 -9.60 6.19
N GLU A 54 5.67 -9.89 6.74
CA GLU A 54 6.07 -9.49 8.08
C GLU A 54 6.04 -7.96 8.24
N TRP A 55 6.68 -7.22 7.32
CA TRP A 55 6.70 -5.76 7.37
C TRP A 55 5.31 -5.17 7.19
N MET A 56 4.51 -5.65 6.23
CA MET A 56 3.16 -5.14 6.04
C MET A 56 2.22 -5.50 7.20
N GLY A 57 2.44 -6.62 7.89
CA GLY A 57 1.77 -6.96 9.14
C GLY A 57 2.06 -5.93 10.25
N LYS A 58 3.30 -5.45 10.37
CA LYS A 58 3.66 -4.37 11.30
C LYS A 58 2.94 -3.05 11.00
N PHE A 59 2.61 -2.77 9.74
CA PHE A 59 1.75 -1.64 9.35
C PHE A 59 0.25 -1.87 9.60
N GLY A 60 -0.15 -3.03 10.12
CA GLY A 60 -1.53 -3.38 10.47
C GLY A 60 -2.31 -4.10 9.38
N TYR A 61 -1.72 -4.39 8.21
CA TYR A 61 -2.41 -5.12 7.15
C TYR A 61 -2.61 -6.59 7.53
N GLY A 62 -3.81 -7.12 7.32
CA GLY A 62 -4.16 -8.49 7.72
C GLY A 62 -4.60 -8.64 9.19
N HIS A 63 -4.57 -7.55 9.95
CA HIS A 63 -4.96 -7.50 11.36
C HIS A 63 -6.13 -6.53 11.58
N TYR A 64 -6.93 -6.76 12.61
CA TYR A 64 -7.91 -5.77 13.06
C TYR A 64 -7.19 -4.50 13.52
N THR A 65 -7.77 -3.32 13.26
CA THR A 65 -7.09 -2.05 13.53
C THR A 65 -7.09 -1.66 14.99
N GLY A 66 -8.04 -2.20 15.76
CA GLY A 66 -8.29 -1.84 17.16
C GLY A 66 -9.32 -0.71 17.31
N ILE A 67 -10.00 -0.34 16.22
CA ILE A 67 -11.10 0.62 16.28
C ILE A 67 -12.21 0.14 17.23
N ASP A 68 -12.86 1.09 17.88
CA ASP A 68 -13.95 0.92 18.84
C ASP A 68 -15.30 0.63 18.16
N LEU A 69 -15.29 -0.21 17.11
CA LEU A 69 -16.45 -0.71 16.38
C LEU A 69 -16.39 -2.23 16.26
N ALA A 70 -17.53 -2.90 16.32
CA ALA A 70 -17.59 -4.36 16.19
C ALA A 70 -17.55 -4.83 14.72
N GLU A 71 -18.04 -3.99 13.80
CA GLU A 71 -18.17 -4.29 12.37
C GLU A 71 -16.85 -4.07 11.61
N GLU A 72 -15.83 -4.90 11.90
CA GLU A 72 -14.54 -4.85 11.21
C GLU A 72 -14.25 -6.16 10.45
N ARG A 73 -13.52 -6.05 9.34
CA ARG A 73 -12.89 -7.19 8.65
C ARG A 73 -11.38 -6.99 8.65
N SER A 74 -10.62 -8.07 8.88
CA SER A 74 -9.16 -8.02 8.93
C SER A 74 -8.47 -7.97 7.55
N GLY A 75 -9.21 -8.05 6.45
CA GLY A 75 -8.62 -8.15 5.10
C GLY A 75 -7.79 -9.42 4.93
N ASN A 76 -6.71 -9.35 4.15
CA ASN A 76 -5.78 -10.45 3.96
C ASN A 76 -4.38 -9.95 3.60
N MET A 77 -3.41 -10.14 4.49
CA MET A 77 -1.99 -10.05 4.16
C MET A 77 -1.47 -11.47 3.89
N PRO A 78 -1.18 -11.83 2.62
CA PRO A 78 -0.91 -13.22 2.29
C PRO A 78 0.46 -13.68 2.79
N THR A 79 0.50 -14.86 3.39
CA THR A 79 1.74 -15.57 3.75
C THR A 79 1.79 -16.96 3.09
N ARG A 80 2.94 -17.64 3.20
CA ARG A 80 3.08 -19.02 2.70
C ARG A 80 2.12 -19.97 3.43
N GLU A 81 2.06 -19.83 4.74
CA GLU A 81 1.22 -20.64 5.64
C GLU A 81 -0.26 -20.40 5.34
N TRP A 82 -0.64 -19.14 5.14
CA TRP A 82 -2.00 -18.78 4.73
C TRP A 82 -2.39 -19.48 3.43
N LYS A 83 -1.54 -19.42 2.40
CA LYS A 83 -1.83 -20.04 1.10
C LYS A 83 -1.91 -21.56 1.21
N GLN A 84 -0.99 -22.16 1.95
CA GLN A 84 -0.98 -23.60 2.20
C GLN A 84 -2.24 -24.05 2.96
N LYS A 85 -2.67 -23.30 3.98
CA LYS A 85 -3.90 -23.58 4.73
C LYS A 85 -5.15 -23.42 3.85
N ARG A 86 -5.23 -22.36 3.05
CA ARG A 86 -6.41 -21.98 2.27
C ARG A 86 -6.61 -22.79 1.00
N PHE A 87 -5.52 -23.15 0.32
CA PHE A 87 -5.55 -23.75 -1.02
C PHE A 87 -4.77 -25.07 -1.14
N LYS A 88 -4.08 -25.53 -0.08
CA LYS A 88 -3.25 -26.75 -0.08
C LYS A 88 -2.20 -26.77 -1.20
N LYS A 89 -1.69 -25.57 -1.56
CA LYS A 89 -0.68 -25.37 -2.59
C LYS A 89 0.47 -24.54 -2.04
N PRO A 90 1.72 -24.88 -2.40
CA PRO A 90 2.87 -24.12 -1.96
C PRO A 90 2.86 -22.70 -2.55
N TRP A 91 3.63 -21.82 -1.92
CA TRP A 91 3.85 -20.48 -2.43
C TRP A 91 4.80 -20.49 -3.63
N TYR A 92 4.38 -19.91 -4.75
CA TYR A 92 5.24 -19.73 -5.91
C TYR A 92 5.78 -18.31 -5.92
N GLN A 93 7.01 -18.13 -6.38
CA GLN A 93 7.64 -16.80 -6.44
C GLN A 93 6.83 -15.78 -7.26
N GLY A 94 6.08 -16.25 -8.26
CA GLY A 94 5.17 -15.42 -9.05
C GLY A 94 3.96 -14.89 -8.29
N ASP A 95 3.62 -15.46 -7.13
CA ASP A 95 2.57 -14.97 -6.24
C ASP A 95 3.03 -13.75 -5.41
N THR A 96 4.34 -13.58 -5.21
CA THR A 96 4.91 -12.45 -4.46
C THR A 96 4.84 -11.15 -5.26
N ILE A 97 5.03 -11.22 -6.58
CA ILE A 97 5.19 -10.03 -7.43
C ILE A 97 3.98 -9.09 -7.39
N PRO A 98 2.72 -9.56 -7.51
CA PRO A 98 1.56 -8.68 -7.37
C PRO A 98 1.41 -8.05 -5.99
N VAL A 99 1.90 -8.71 -4.93
CA VAL A 99 1.84 -8.17 -3.56
C VAL A 99 2.67 -6.90 -3.43
N GLY A 100 3.76 -6.77 -4.20
CA GLY A 100 4.59 -5.57 -4.22
C GLY A 100 3.86 -4.27 -4.60
N ILE A 101 2.76 -4.37 -5.33
CA ILE A 101 1.95 -3.24 -5.77
C ILE A 101 0.54 -3.23 -5.12
N GLY A 102 0.36 -3.96 -4.02
CA GLY A 102 -0.93 -4.03 -3.33
C GLY A 102 -2.00 -4.85 -4.05
N GLN A 103 -1.61 -5.79 -4.92
CA GLN A 103 -2.53 -6.66 -5.67
C GLN A 103 -2.33 -8.15 -5.33
N GLY A 104 -2.98 -9.03 -6.11
CA GLY A 104 -2.92 -10.47 -5.95
C GLY A 104 -3.81 -10.94 -4.82
N TYR A 105 -3.22 -11.59 -3.82
CA TYR A 105 -3.95 -12.07 -2.64
C TYR A 105 -4.10 -11.01 -1.55
N TRP A 106 -3.46 -9.85 -1.68
CA TRP A 106 -3.56 -8.79 -0.69
C TRP A 106 -4.92 -8.07 -0.81
N THR A 107 -5.67 -8.06 0.29
CA THR A 107 -6.85 -7.20 0.46
C THR A 107 -6.74 -6.42 1.78
N ALA A 108 -7.27 -5.21 1.79
CA ALA A 108 -7.26 -4.33 2.97
C ALA A 108 -8.58 -3.56 3.08
N THR A 109 -8.91 -3.12 4.30
CA THR A 109 -10.03 -2.20 4.55
C THR A 109 -9.56 -0.75 4.53
N PRO A 110 -10.46 0.22 4.26
CA PRO A 110 -10.11 1.64 4.34
C PRO A 110 -9.55 2.07 5.70
N ILE A 111 -10.05 1.46 6.80
CA ILE A 111 -9.55 1.77 8.14
C ILE A 111 -8.13 1.25 8.37
N GLN A 112 -7.77 0.09 7.78
CA GLN A 112 -6.37 -0.36 7.76
C GLN A 112 -5.47 0.57 6.94
N MET A 113 -5.96 1.10 5.82
CA MET A 113 -5.23 2.11 5.05
C MET A 113 -4.99 3.38 5.86
N SER A 114 -5.98 3.82 6.65
CA SER A 114 -5.83 4.94 7.59
C SER A 114 -4.77 4.66 8.66
N LYS A 115 -4.82 3.49 9.33
CA LYS A 115 -3.82 3.09 10.32
C LYS A 115 -2.40 3.09 9.72
N ALA A 116 -2.21 2.45 8.58
CA ALA A 116 -0.91 2.41 7.89
C ALA A 116 -0.40 3.80 7.47
N LEU A 117 -1.29 4.67 6.98
CA LEU A 117 -0.96 6.05 6.63
C LEU A 117 -0.51 6.86 7.86
N MET A 118 -1.21 6.72 8.99
CA MET A 118 -0.83 7.37 10.25
C MET A 118 0.52 6.88 10.77
N ILE A 119 0.85 5.59 10.62
CA ILE A 119 2.16 5.04 10.99
C ILE A 119 3.27 5.72 10.17
N LEU A 120 3.07 5.86 8.85
CA LEU A 120 4.03 6.56 7.97
C LEU A 120 4.17 8.04 8.33
N ILE A 121 3.06 8.72 8.63
CA ILE A 121 3.08 10.14 9.02
C ILE A 121 3.90 10.33 10.31
N ASN A 122 3.70 9.45 11.29
CA ASN A 122 4.32 9.51 12.61
C ASN A 122 5.63 8.71 12.73
N ASP A 123 6.35 8.50 11.62
CA ASP A 123 7.70 7.91 11.61
C ASP A 123 7.80 6.55 12.33
N GLY A 124 6.78 5.70 12.13
CA GLY A 124 6.72 4.36 12.71
C GLY A 124 5.94 4.27 14.02
N ILE A 125 5.56 5.40 14.64
CA ILE A 125 4.70 5.39 15.83
C ILE A 125 3.29 4.93 15.47
N VAL A 126 2.83 3.86 16.14
CA VAL A 126 1.51 3.31 15.89
C VAL A 126 0.47 4.01 16.76
N LYS A 127 -0.57 4.53 16.09
CA LYS A 127 -1.75 5.10 16.73
C LYS A 127 -2.98 4.32 16.25
N VAL A 128 -3.74 3.79 17.20
CA VAL A 128 -4.98 3.07 16.90
C VAL A 128 -6.02 4.10 16.47
N PRO A 129 -6.68 3.92 15.30
CA PRO A 129 -7.80 4.77 14.96
C PRO A 129 -8.95 4.51 15.95
N HIS A 130 -9.44 5.55 16.62
CA HIS A 130 -10.52 5.46 17.60
C HIS A 130 -11.51 6.62 17.42
N LEU A 131 -12.77 6.41 17.79
CA LEU A 131 -13.82 7.42 17.75
C LEU A 131 -14.01 8.09 19.12
N LEU A 132 -13.86 7.31 20.19
CA LEU A 132 -14.05 7.79 21.56
C LEU A 132 -12.97 8.82 21.94
N MET A 133 -13.39 10.03 22.31
CA MET A 133 -12.50 11.02 22.89
C MET A 133 -12.40 10.85 24.41
N SER A 134 -13.54 10.84 25.09
CA SER A 134 -13.66 10.60 26.53
C SER A 134 -15.06 10.13 26.89
N THR A 135 -15.20 9.48 28.04
CA THR A 135 -16.47 9.18 28.72
C THR A 135 -16.63 10.06 29.95
N ALA A 136 -17.87 10.20 30.44
CA ALA A 136 -18.15 10.80 31.73
C ALA A 136 -18.53 9.70 32.73
N GLU A 137 -17.74 9.55 33.79
CA GLU A 137 -17.97 8.60 34.89
C GLU A 137 -18.06 9.39 36.20
N ASP A 138 -19.19 9.32 36.90
CA ASP A 138 -19.44 10.05 38.15
C ASP A 138 -19.13 11.57 38.09
N GLY A 139 -19.41 12.19 36.94
CA GLY A 139 -19.13 13.60 36.68
C GLY A 139 -17.66 13.92 36.36
N LYS A 140 -16.79 12.92 36.27
CA LYS A 140 -15.38 13.05 35.86
C LYS A 140 -15.20 12.61 34.42
N GLN A 141 -14.39 13.36 33.66
CA GLN A 141 -13.99 12.99 32.31
C GLN A 141 -12.90 11.91 32.36
N VAL A 142 -13.14 10.78 31.70
CA VAL A 142 -12.19 9.69 31.54
C VAL A 142 -11.80 9.62 30.07
N PRO A 143 -10.56 9.99 29.70
CA PRO A 143 -10.13 9.97 28.30
C PRO A 143 -9.90 8.55 27.80
N TRP A 144 -10.03 8.35 26.49
CA TRP A 144 -9.56 7.12 25.87
C TRP A 144 -8.04 6.98 26.02
N VAL A 145 -7.56 5.76 26.30
CA VAL A 145 -6.15 5.46 26.49
C VAL A 145 -5.67 4.57 25.36
N GLN A 146 -4.65 5.03 24.63
CA GLN A 146 -3.98 4.28 23.58
C GLN A 146 -3.40 2.97 24.14
N PRO A 147 -3.84 1.80 23.65
CA PRO A 147 -3.20 0.53 23.98
C PRO A 147 -1.73 0.56 23.55
N HIS A 148 -0.86 -0.10 24.32
CA HIS A 148 0.56 -0.18 24.00
C HIS A 148 0.76 -0.98 22.70
N GLU A 149 1.17 -0.29 21.64
CA GLU A 149 1.61 -0.89 20.38
C GLU A 149 3.09 -0.51 20.11
N PRO A 150 3.99 -1.48 19.93
CA PRO A 150 5.39 -1.19 19.61
C PRO A 150 5.52 -0.39 18.30
N PRO A 151 6.48 0.55 18.21
CA PRO A 151 6.77 1.24 16.96
C PRO A 151 7.20 0.28 15.85
N VAL A 152 6.93 0.68 14.61
CA VAL A 152 7.37 -0.02 13.40
C VAL A 152 8.74 0.51 13.00
N GLY A 153 9.74 -0.38 12.91
CA GLY A 153 11.08 -0.01 12.42
C GLY A 153 11.85 0.91 13.36
N ASP A 154 12.78 1.68 12.80
CA ASP A 154 13.57 2.68 13.53
C ASP A 154 13.04 4.08 13.23
N ILE A 155 12.60 4.77 14.28
CA ILE A 155 12.03 6.13 14.22
C ILE A 155 13.07 7.15 13.78
N HIS A 156 14.37 6.89 14.04
CA HIS A 156 15.46 7.81 13.69
C HIS A 156 15.94 7.65 12.24
N SER A 157 15.39 6.68 11.51
CA SER A 157 15.76 6.46 10.12
C SER A 157 15.19 7.55 9.19
N GLY A 158 16.00 7.99 8.23
CA GLY A 158 15.56 8.90 7.17
C GLY A 158 14.60 8.29 6.14
N TYR A 159 14.25 7.01 6.24
CA TYR A 159 13.36 6.33 5.27
C TYR A 159 11.93 6.88 5.29
N TRP A 160 11.44 7.32 6.45
CA TRP A 160 10.10 7.89 6.58
C TRP A 160 9.95 9.18 5.79
N GLU A 161 10.94 10.07 5.91
CA GLU A 161 11.00 11.30 5.13
C GLU A 161 11.06 10.98 3.65
N LEU A 162 11.95 10.06 3.23
CA LEU A 162 12.11 9.70 1.82
C LEU A 162 10.81 9.23 1.17
N ALA A 163 10.01 8.45 1.89
CA ALA A 163 8.70 8.00 1.44
C ALA A 163 7.68 9.16 1.40
N LYS A 164 7.67 10.02 2.42
CA LYS A 164 6.81 11.22 2.50
C LYS A 164 7.16 12.24 1.40
N ASP A 165 8.43 12.46 1.08
CA ASP A 165 8.87 13.30 -0.04
C ASP A 165 8.41 12.72 -1.38
N GLY A 166 8.49 11.39 -1.56
CA GLY A 166 7.91 10.73 -2.71
C GLY A 166 6.41 11.02 -2.86
N MET A 167 5.65 10.95 -1.76
CA MET A 167 4.21 11.29 -1.73
C MET A 167 3.93 12.79 -1.95
N TYR A 168 4.80 13.67 -1.45
CA TYR A 168 4.77 15.08 -1.79
C TYR A 168 4.99 15.27 -3.29
N GLY A 169 5.95 14.54 -3.87
CA GLY A 169 6.23 14.55 -5.30
C GLY A 169 5.03 14.12 -6.14
N VAL A 170 4.30 13.08 -5.73
CA VAL A 170 3.05 12.65 -6.38
C VAL A 170 2.03 13.79 -6.54
N ALA A 171 1.90 14.64 -5.51
CA ALA A 171 0.91 15.70 -5.46
C ALA A 171 1.40 17.04 -6.05
N ASN A 172 2.70 17.31 -6.02
CA ASN A 172 3.24 18.65 -6.31
C ASN A 172 4.22 18.69 -7.49
N ARG A 173 5.02 17.64 -7.72
CA ARG A 173 6.00 17.64 -8.82
C ARG A 173 5.29 17.42 -10.16
N PRO A 174 5.76 18.01 -11.28
CA PRO A 174 5.09 17.91 -12.58
C PRO A 174 4.90 16.48 -13.12
N ASN A 175 5.78 15.55 -12.73
CA ASN A 175 5.70 14.14 -13.10
C ASN A 175 4.80 13.31 -12.15
N GLY A 176 4.28 13.90 -11.08
CA GLY A 176 3.45 13.23 -10.08
C GLY A 176 2.08 12.85 -10.62
N THR A 177 1.62 11.62 -10.30
CA THR A 177 0.33 11.11 -10.82
C THR A 177 -0.89 11.90 -10.37
N ALA A 178 -0.78 12.65 -9.26
CA ALA A 178 -1.86 13.45 -8.70
C ALA A 178 -1.63 14.97 -8.80
N HIS A 179 -0.59 15.40 -9.54
CA HIS A 179 -0.21 16.81 -9.68
C HIS A 179 -1.39 17.72 -10.03
N LYS A 180 -2.17 17.34 -11.05
CA LYS A 180 -3.34 18.10 -11.52
C LYS A 180 -4.46 18.32 -10.48
N TYR A 181 -4.45 17.57 -9.38
CA TYR A 181 -5.48 17.65 -8.34
C TYR A 181 -5.06 18.49 -7.14
N PHE A 182 -3.74 18.54 -6.86
CA PHE A 182 -3.25 19.01 -5.56
C PHE A 182 -2.22 20.14 -5.66
N ALA A 183 -1.54 20.30 -6.79
CA ALA A 183 -0.40 21.24 -6.90
C ALA A 183 -0.77 22.72 -6.72
N SER A 184 -2.04 23.09 -6.93
CA SER A 184 -2.54 24.46 -6.74
C SER A 184 -3.05 24.74 -5.32
N ALA A 185 -3.03 23.76 -4.42
CA ALA A 185 -3.48 23.95 -3.05
C ALA A 185 -2.55 24.93 -2.30
N PRO A 186 -3.07 25.88 -1.52
CA PRO A 186 -2.24 26.82 -0.74
C PRO A 186 -1.38 26.12 0.32
N TYR A 187 -1.88 25.03 0.90
CA TYR A 187 -1.12 24.18 1.81
C TYR A 187 -0.51 23.00 1.05
N LYS A 188 0.63 22.51 1.53
CA LYS A 188 1.36 21.40 0.91
C LYS A 188 0.65 20.07 1.17
N ILE A 189 0.18 19.43 0.11
CA ILE A 189 -0.45 18.10 0.16
C ILE A 189 0.60 17.05 -0.18
N ALA A 190 0.64 15.95 0.57
CA ALA A 190 1.31 14.72 0.15
C ALA A 190 0.25 13.65 -0.08
N ALA A 191 0.31 12.95 -1.22
CA ALA A 191 -0.73 12.00 -1.61
C ALA A 191 -0.13 10.74 -2.24
N LYS A 192 -0.91 9.67 -2.23
CA LYS A 192 -0.66 8.51 -3.08
C LYS A 192 -1.99 7.94 -3.58
N SER A 193 -2.10 7.76 -4.89
CA SER A 193 -3.25 7.11 -5.52
C SER A 193 -3.00 5.62 -5.73
N GLY A 194 -4.10 4.86 -5.90
CA GLY A 194 -4.08 3.46 -6.29
C GLY A 194 -5.34 3.10 -7.06
N THR A 195 -5.25 2.11 -7.93
CA THR A 195 -6.38 1.59 -8.71
C THR A 195 -6.55 0.12 -8.38
N ALA A 196 -7.65 -0.22 -7.71
CA ALA A 196 -7.99 -1.61 -7.41
C ALA A 196 -8.54 -2.30 -8.67
N GLN A 197 -8.06 -3.51 -8.95
CA GLN A 197 -8.57 -4.29 -10.07
C GLN A 197 -9.92 -4.92 -9.70
N VAL A 198 -10.96 -4.65 -10.49
CA VAL A 198 -12.30 -5.25 -10.32
C VAL A 198 -12.49 -6.56 -11.09
N PHE A 199 -11.69 -6.83 -12.14
CA PHE A 199 -11.77 -8.08 -12.92
C PHE A 199 -10.42 -8.51 -13.49
N GLY A 200 -10.18 -9.83 -13.59
CA GLY A 200 -8.98 -10.41 -14.21
C GLY A 200 -8.97 -10.20 -15.72
N LEU A 201 -8.15 -9.28 -16.21
CA LEU A 201 -7.91 -9.10 -17.64
C LEU A 201 -7.17 -10.31 -18.21
N LYS A 202 -7.62 -10.83 -19.36
CA LYS A 202 -6.87 -11.86 -20.11
C LYS A 202 -5.55 -11.25 -20.60
N ALA A 203 -4.53 -12.08 -20.86
CA ALA A 203 -3.17 -11.64 -21.20
C ALA A 203 -3.03 -10.66 -22.39
N ASN A 204 -4.08 -10.54 -23.22
CA ASN A 204 -4.15 -9.66 -24.39
C ASN A 204 -5.08 -8.44 -24.23
N GLU A 205 -5.67 -8.22 -23.06
CA GLU A 205 -6.54 -7.07 -22.85
C GLU A 205 -5.81 -5.92 -22.13
N THR A 206 -5.91 -4.73 -22.72
CA THR A 206 -5.51 -3.47 -22.10
C THR A 206 -6.64 -2.93 -21.25
N TYR A 207 -6.34 -2.55 -20.00
CA TYR A 207 -7.30 -1.92 -19.09
C TYR A 207 -7.88 -0.65 -19.71
N ASN A 208 -9.21 -0.59 -19.84
CA ASN A 208 -9.93 0.58 -20.33
C ASN A 208 -11.02 0.97 -19.32
N ALA A 209 -10.77 2.04 -18.57
CA ALA A 209 -11.66 2.54 -17.52
C ALA A 209 -13.06 2.92 -18.05
N HIS A 210 -13.18 3.32 -19.31
CA HIS A 210 -14.46 3.75 -19.90
C HIS A 210 -15.37 2.60 -20.35
N LYS A 211 -14.84 1.39 -20.58
CA LYS A 211 -15.65 0.24 -21.01
C LYS A 211 -16.34 -0.49 -19.86
N ASN A 212 -15.79 -0.41 -18.65
CA ASN A 212 -16.21 -1.26 -17.53
C ASN A 212 -17.24 -0.61 -16.60
N CYS A 213 -17.64 0.64 -16.87
CA CYS A 213 -18.63 1.36 -16.07
C CYS A 213 -20.10 1.06 -16.49
N ARG A 214 -20.34 0.15 -17.44
CA ARG A 214 -21.68 -0.22 -17.92
C ARG A 214 -22.29 -1.47 -17.27
N ALA A 215 -21.64 -2.06 -16.26
CA ALA A 215 -22.14 -3.28 -15.60
C ALA A 215 -23.00 -3.01 -14.33
N PHE A 216 -23.46 -1.78 -14.14
CA PHE A 216 -24.42 -1.41 -13.09
C PHE A 216 -25.59 -0.64 -13.72
N THR A 217 -26.42 -1.36 -14.46
CA THR A 217 -27.84 -1.08 -14.70
C THR A 217 -28.55 -2.42 -14.79
#